data_AF-E3NUT2-F1
#
_entry.id   AF-E3NUT2-F1
#
_cell.length_a   1.000
_cell.length_b   1.000
_cell.length_c   1.000
_cell.angle_alpha   90.00
_cell.angle_beta   90.00
_cell.angle_gamma   90.00
#
_symmetry.space_group_name_H-M   'P 1'
#
loop_
_entity.id
_entity.type
_entity.pdbx_description
1 polymer ?
#
loop_
_entity_poly.entity_id
_entity_poly.type
_entity_poly.pdbx_seq_one_letter_code
_entity_poly.pdbx_strand_id
1 'polypeptide(L)'
;MTFLFSLFRFLSWIISVLFQTFKSFFISNIPLPPPHFPLLHVPYLPLRRIIDFMEPKTLVSLSFCSQKSHSVIKTQRRAPFNGRLCVSEFHSNLSFCTFQNRDCVLSVCNSLFFPNSERSNYIKMNGQYVPVEVHRSDGNLVSYWGNTSDGLKEITNYVTDLLNIDVSEIRASKESFHLIEWVNRRQKTPLKKVVYMDWGVIPSKDEMIYILRDCTTLSEIDIRSDDPPNFRFSGNFRKIDCLDICHGQWVTIDNLLTMDGIVINLKKSTLTNNDLNVFLKHWLSGGCPRLKLFCARIGSVDIFRVLAGLLHNVVRVENRRDYNSPFGHKWTLWKGYDIKRADGVTATVSYQPPGGFVVAVWPETIHNYN
;
A
#
# COMPACT_ATOMS: atom_id res chain seq x y z
N MET A 1 66.97 9.83 59.22
CA MET A 1 65.51 9.80 59.45
C MET A 1 64.70 10.74 58.54
N THR A 2 65.31 11.69 57.82
CA THR A 2 64.61 12.65 56.95
C THR A 2 64.15 12.08 55.60
N PHE A 3 64.84 11.07 55.04
CA PHE A 3 64.52 10.49 53.74
C PHE A 3 63.28 9.56 53.74
N LEU A 4 63.04 8.82 54.83
CA LEU A 4 61.83 7.99 54.96
C LEU A 4 60.55 8.83 55.09
N PHE A 5 60.66 10.01 55.72
CA PHE A 5 59.50 10.90 55.93
C PHE A 5 59.04 11.58 54.64
N SER A 6 59.97 11.94 53.75
CA SER A 6 59.63 12.51 52.43
C SER A 6 59.02 11.45 51.50
N LEU A 7 59.53 10.22 51.53
CA LEU A 7 58.99 9.11 50.74
C LEU A 7 57.56 8.76 51.17
N PHE A 8 57.27 8.77 52.47
CA PHE A 8 55.94 8.48 52.99
C PHE A 8 54.90 9.56 52.61
N ARG A 9 55.29 10.84 52.64
CA ARG A 9 54.44 11.95 52.17
C ARG A 9 54.18 11.88 50.66
N PHE A 10 55.18 11.50 49.87
CA PHE A 10 55.02 11.34 48.43
C PHE A 10 54.11 10.16 48.08
N LEU A 11 54.26 9.01 48.76
CA LEU A 11 53.36 7.88 48.59
C LEU A 11 51.92 8.20 49.01
N SER A 12 51.74 8.90 50.14
CA SER A 12 50.41 9.31 50.61
C SER A 12 49.72 10.26 49.62
N TRP A 13 50.47 11.17 49.00
CA TRP A 13 49.96 12.06 47.96
C TRP A 13 49.58 11.29 46.69
N ILE A 14 50.42 10.36 46.23
CA ILE A 14 50.12 9.49 45.08
C ILE A 14 48.85 8.66 45.34
N ILE A 15 48.70 8.08 46.52
CA ILE A 15 47.52 7.30 46.90
C ILE A 15 46.27 8.19 46.93
N SER A 16 46.36 9.42 47.46
CA SER A 16 45.23 10.35 47.47
C SER A 16 44.81 10.79 46.08
N VAL A 17 45.76 11.04 45.18
CA VAL A 17 45.49 11.39 43.78
C VAL A 17 44.87 10.20 43.05
N LEU A 18 45.42 9.00 43.23
CA LEU A 18 44.85 7.75 42.70
C LEU A 18 43.41 7.53 43.19
N PHE A 19 43.15 7.74 44.48
CA PHE A 19 41.81 7.59 45.06
C PHE A 19 40.82 8.63 44.52
N GLN A 20 41.25 9.88 44.30
CA GLN A 20 40.42 10.91 43.67
C GLN A 20 40.12 10.61 42.19
N THR A 21 41.12 10.13 41.43
CA THR A 21 40.90 9.68 40.04
C THR A 21 40.01 8.44 39.96
N PHE A 22 40.16 7.46 40.87
CA PHE A 22 39.25 6.31 40.91
C PHE A 22 37.83 6.74 41.29
N LYS A 23 37.66 7.69 42.22
CA LYS A 23 36.35 8.24 42.57
C LYS A 23 35.68 8.97 41.39
N SER A 24 36.46 9.65 40.53
CA SER A 24 35.91 10.25 39.30
C SER A 24 35.61 9.23 38.20
N PHE A 25 36.28 8.07 38.20
CA PHE A 25 35.97 6.96 37.29
C PHE A 25 34.74 6.14 37.73
N PHE A 26 34.42 6.10 39.03
CA PHE A 26 33.24 5.40 39.57
C PHE A 26 31.97 6.26 39.70
N ILE A 27 32.06 7.59 39.57
CA ILE A 27 30.88 8.41 39.31
C ILE A 27 30.58 8.28 37.83
N SER A 28 29.87 7.22 37.51
CA SER A 28 29.23 7.06 36.23
C SER A 28 28.27 8.24 36.04
N ASN A 29 28.67 9.24 35.26
CA ASN A 29 27.78 10.22 34.67
C ASN A 29 26.89 9.50 33.63
N ILE A 30 26.15 8.47 34.04
CA ILE A 30 24.97 8.03 33.32
C ILE A 30 24.01 9.21 33.45
N PRO A 31 23.64 9.89 32.36
CA PRO A 31 22.58 10.87 32.42
C PRO A 31 21.38 10.17 33.02
N LEU A 32 20.87 10.67 34.15
CA LEU A 32 19.59 10.19 34.68
C LEU A 32 18.60 10.22 33.51
N PRO A 33 17.86 9.13 33.24
CA PRO A 33 16.89 9.13 32.17
C PRO A 33 15.96 10.34 32.36
N PRO A 34 15.67 11.09 31.29
CA PRO A 34 14.80 12.26 31.40
C PRO A 34 13.50 11.85 32.10
N PRO A 35 12.91 12.73 32.92
CA PRO A 35 11.69 12.42 33.65
C PRO A 35 10.63 11.87 32.70
N HIS A 36 10.00 10.77 33.09
CA HIS A 36 8.99 10.11 32.25
C HIS A 36 7.89 11.09 31.89
N PHE A 37 7.60 11.23 30.59
CA PHE A 37 6.48 12.05 30.12
C PHE A 37 5.16 11.32 30.41
N PRO A 38 4.31 11.83 31.32
CA PRO A 38 3.11 11.12 31.75
C PRO A 38 1.99 11.34 30.73
N LEU A 39 2.07 10.65 29.58
CA LEU A 39 1.18 10.85 28.42
C LEU A 39 -0.32 10.91 28.81
N LEU A 40 -0.77 10.01 29.68
CA LEU A 40 -2.18 9.92 30.09
C LEU A 40 -2.60 10.96 31.16
N HIS A 41 -1.68 11.81 31.61
CA HIS A 41 -1.96 12.97 32.49
C HIS A 41 -1.95 14.29 31.71
N VAL A 42 -1.60 14.27 30.43
CA VAL A 42 -1.68 15.44 29.56
C VAL A 42 -3.15 15.87 29.43
N PRO A 43 -3.46 17.19 29.50
CA PRO A 43 -4.82 17.68 29.32
C PRO A 43 -5.43 17.23 27.99
N TYR A 44 -6.77 17.19 27.94
CA TYR A 44 -7.53 16.60 26.84
C TYR A 44 -7.14 17.13 25.44
N LEU A 45 -7.03 18.45 25.27
CA LEU A 45 -6.74 19.04 23.96
C LEU A 45 -5.31 18.75 23.45
N PRO A 46 -4.24 18.95 24.23
CA PRO A 46 -2.90 18.53 23.81
C PRO A 46 -2.76 17.02 23.62
N LEU A 47 -3.38 16.20 24.48
CA LEU A 47 -3.34 14.73 24.34
C LEU A 47 -3.96 14.29 23.02
N ARG A 48 -5.12 14.85 22.66
CA ARG A 48 -5.75 14.61 21.36
C ARG A 48 -4.83 14.96 20.20
N ARG A 49 -4.17 16.13 20.25
CA ARG A 49 -3.20 16.52 19.20
C ARG A 49 -2.06 15.50 19.10
N ILE A 50 -1.49 15.10 20.23
CA ILE A 50 -0.42 14.08 20.27
C ILE A 50 -0.89 12.78 19.60
N ILE A 51 -2.09 12.30 19.93
CA ILE A 51 -2.67 11.08 19.35
C ILE A 51 -2.91 11.24 17.85
N ASP A 52 -3.36 12.40 17.40
CA ASP A 52 -3.58 12.69 15.97
C ASP A 52 -2.27 12.75 15.17
N PHE A 53 -1.13 13.05 15.81
CA PHE A 53 0.21 13.03 15.19
C PHE A 53 0.89 11.67 15.22
N MET A 54 0.43 10.72 16.04
CA MET A 54 1.06 9.40 16.14
C MET A 54 0.79 8.53 14.90
N GLU A 55 1.80 7.79 14.49
CA GLU A 55 1.67 6.79 13.42
C GLU A 55 0.71 5.65 13.83
N PRO A 56 0.00 5.03 12.87
CA PRO A 56 -0.97 3.98 13.18
C PRO A 56 -0.38 2.78 13.95
N LYS A 57 0.83 2.34 13.59
CA LYS A 57 1.51 1.24 14.30
C LYS A 57 1.80 1.60 15.76
N THR A 58 2.19 2.85 16.02
CA THR A 58 2.45 3.36 17.37
C THR A 58 1.17 3.41 18.19
N LEU A 59 0.05 3.82 17.58
CA LEU A 59 -1.26 3.81 18.23
C LEU A 59 -1.68 2.39 18.63
N VAL A 60 -1.52 1.42 17.73
CA VAL A 60 -1.84 0.00 18.04
C VAL A 60 -0.90 -0.56 19.12
N SER A 61 0.39 -0.26 19.08
CA SER A 61 1.30 -0.66 20.17
C SER A 61 0.90 -0.01 21.51
N LEU A 62 0.54 1.28 21.50
CA LEU A 62 0.15 2.00 22.71
C LEU A 62 -1.19 1.51 23.28
N SER A 63 -2.13 1.09 22.42
CA SER A 63 -3.41 0.53 22.86
C SER A 63 -3.25 -0.80 23.61
N PHE A 64 -2.15 -1.53 23.36
CA PHE A 64 -1.81 -2.75 24.08
C PHE A 64 -1.26 -2.51 25.49
N CYS A 65 -0.78 -1.30 25.79
CA CYS A 65 -0.18 -0.99 27.09
C CYS A 65 -1.19 -0.92 28.24
N SER A 66 -2.44 -0.49 27.99
CA SER A 66 -3.49 -0.46 29.00
C SER A 66 -4.89 -0.23 28.40
N GLN A 67 -5.93 -0.62 29.14
CA GLN A 67 -7.32 -0.29 28.79
C GLN A 67 -7.57 1.22 28.71
N LYS A 68 -6.85 2.01 29.53
CA LYS A 68 -6.94 3.48 29.50
C LYS A 68 -6.36 4.04 28.20
N SER A 69 -5.18 3.56 27.78
CA SER A 69 -4.56 3.93 26.50
C SER A 69 -5.47 3.58 25.32
N HIS A 70 -6.01 2.36 25.29
CA HIS A 70 -6.98 1.93 24.29
C HIS A 70 -8.18 2.88 24.19
N SER A 71 -8.82 3.17 25.33
CA SER A 71 -10.01 4.03 25.40
C SER A 71 -9.71 5.46 24.95
N VAL A 72 -8.55 5.99 25.35
CA VAL A 72 -8.08 7.33 24.97
C VAL A 72 -7.88 7.42 23.45
N ILE A 73 -7.20 6.46 22.84
CA ILE A 73 -6.98 6.43 21.39
C ILE A 73 -8.32 6.37 20.65
N LYS A 74 -9.17 5.40 21.01
CA LYS A 74 -10.48 5.18 20.38
C LYS A 74 -11.39 6.41 20.42
N THR A 75 -11.36 7.18 21.52
CA THR A 75 -12.27 8.32 21.72
C THR A 75 -11.72 9.64 21.19
N GLN A 76 -10.39 9.82 21.22
CA GLN A 76 -9.74 11.10 20.92
C GLN A 76 -9.16 11.18 19.50
N ARG A 77 -8.84 10.06 18.85
CA ARG A 77 -8.32 10.06 17.48
C ARG A 77 -9.38 10.60 16.51
N ARG A 78 -9.04 11.65 15.76
CA ARG A 78 -9.98 12.33 14.82
C ARG A 78 -9.39 12.71 13.48
N ALA A 79 -8.08 12.94 13.36
CA ALA A 79 -7.47 13.21 12.05
C ALA A 79 -7.63 11.99 11.11
N PRO A 80 -7.80 12.18 9.80
CA PRO A 80 -7.79 11.06 8.86
C PRO A 80 -6.42 10.37 8.87
N PHE A 81 -6.37 9.11 8.45
CA PHE A 81 -5.12 8.45 8.12
C PHE A 81 -4.77 8.71 6.67
N ASN A 82 -3.48 8.86 6.39
CA ASN A 82 -3.02 8.83 5.01
C ASN A 82 -3.10 7.40 4.47
N GLY A 83 -3.55 7.24 3.24
CA GLY A 83 -3.65 5.96 2.56
C GLY A 83 -4.88 5.12 2.94
N ARG A 84 -4.77 3.82 2.67
CA ARG A 84 -5.84 2.83 2.74
C ARG A 84 -5.50 1.78 3.77
N LEU A 85 -6.43 1.50 4.69
CA LEU A 85 -6.30 0.31 5.50
C LEU A 85 -6.47 -0.91 4.61
N CYS A 86 -5.40 -1.70 4.53
CA CYS A 86 -5.23 -2.86 3.70
C CYS A 86 -5.13 -4.12 4.55
N VAL A 87 -5.96 -5.12 4.24
CA VAL A 87 -5.86 -6.47 4.81
C VAL A 87 -5.19 -7.38 3.79
N SER A 88 -4.16 -8.12 4.20
CA SER A 88 -3.43 -9.04 3.32
C SER A 88 -3.20 -10.38 3.99
N GLU A 89 -3.72 -11.46 3.40
CA GLU A 89 -3.40 -12.82 3.85
C GLU A 89 -2.02 -13.26 3.35
N PHE A 90 -1.67 -12.93 2.11
CA PHE A 90 -0.34 -13.21 1.52
C PHE A 90 0.80 -12.71 2.42
N HIS A 91 0.65 -11.52 3.01
CA HIS A 91 1.62 -10.98 3.96
C HIS A 91 1.23 -11.22 5.43
N SER A 92 0.08 -11.85 5.67
CA SER A 92 -0.53 -12.09 6.98
C SER A 92 -0.53 -10.85 7.87
N ASN A 93 -0.99 -9.70 7.36
CA ASN A 93 -0.95 -8.45 8.13
C ASN A 93 -2.01 -7.41 7.75
N LEU A 94 -2.14 -6.41 8.62
CA LEU A 94 -2.78 -5.13 8.33
C LEU A 94 -1.74 -4.07 8.09
N SER A 95 -1.97 -3.25 7.08
CA SER A 95 -1.09 -2.14 6.72
C SER A 95 -1.86 -0.93 6.24
N PHE A 96 -1.29 0.27 6.42
CA PHE A 96 -1.73 1.44 5.67
C PHE A 96 -0.94 1.52 4.37
N CYS A 97 -1.65 1.47 3.25
CA CYS A 97 -1.09 1.55 1.91
C CYS A 97 -1.34 2.94 1.33
N THR A 98 -0.27 3.64 0.99
CA THR A 98 -0.32 4.77 0.04
C THR A 98 0.19 4.29 -1.33
N PHE A 99 0.21 5.17 -2.33
CA PHE A 99 0.80 4.83 -3.63
C PHE A 99 2.31 4.52 -3.56
N GLN A 100 3.01 5.05 -2.56
CA GLN A 100 4.48 4.99 -2.48
C GLN A 100 4.99 4.14 -1.33
N ASN A 101 4.20 4.01 -0.26
CA ASN A 101 4.64 3.37 0.96
C ASN A 101 3.58 2.41 1.50
N ARG A 102 4.05 1.42 2.24
CA ARG A 102 3.23 0.47 2.97
C ARG A 102 3.75 0.35 4.39
N ASP A 103 2.96 0.80 5.34
CA ASP A 103 3.30 0.77 6.75
C ASP A 103 2.53 -0.36 7.44
N CYS A 104 3.26 -1.40 7.84
CA CYS A 104 2.67 -2.50 8.59
C CYS A 104 2.24 -2.01 9.99
N VAL A 105 1.01 -2.33 10.36
CA VAL A 105 0.41 -1.94 11.63
C VAL A 105 0.45 -3.09 12.62
N LEU A 106 0.01 -4.26 12.18
CA LEU A 106 -0.08 -5.46 12.99
C LEU A 106 -0.08 -6.68 12.07
N SER A 107 0.78 -7.64 12.38
CA SER A 107 0.92 -8.90 11.66
C SER A 107 0.39 -10.07 12.45
N VAL A 108 0.12 -11.14 11.73
CA VAL A 108 -0.31 -12.44 12.22
C VAL A 108 0.76 -13.46 11.87
N CYS A 109 1.13 -14.29 12.84
CA CYS A 109 1.99 -15.43 12.62
C CYS A 109 1.34 -16.69 13.20
N ASN A 110 1.77 -17.85 12.72
CA ASN A 110 1.32 -19.11 13.28
C ASN A 110 1.96 -19.31 14.66
N SER A 111 1.16 -19.68 15.66
CA SER A 111 1.59 -19.98 17.03
C SER A 111 2.67 -21.06 17.15
N LEU A 112 2.84 -21.92 16.15
CA LEU A 112 3.95 -22.87 16.09
C LEU A 112 5.34 -22.20 15.97
N PHE A 113 5.39 -20.99 15.42
CA PHE A 113 6.62 -20.18 15.32
C PHE A 113 6.78 -19.22 16.50
N PHE A 114 5.91 -19.31 17.51
CA PHE A 114 6.02 -18.46 18.67
C PHE A 114 7.29 -18.82 19.46
N PRO A 115 8.25 -17.88 19.61
CA PRO A 115 9.45 -18.17 20.37
C PRO A 115 9.06 -18.33 21.85
N ASN A 116 9.53 -19.42 22.48
CA ASN A 116 9.45 -19.61 23.93
C ASN A 116 10.37 -18.62 24.65
N SER A 117 10.06 -17.33 24.59
CA SER A 117 10.84 -16.26 25.21
C SER A 117 10.21 -15.82 26.53
N GLU A 118 11.06 -15.52 27.52
CA GLU A 118 10.64 -15.06 28.86
C GLU A 118 9.92 -13.70 28.85
N ARG A 119 9.91 -12.96 27.72
CA ARG A 119 9.32 -11.61 27.59
C ARG A 119 8.06 -11.58 26.73
N SER A 120 7.24 -12.60 26.86
CA SER A 120 5.99 -12.73 26.11
C SER A 120 4.89 -11.84 26.71
N ASN A 121 4.31 -10.95 25.91
CA ASN A 121 3.15 -10.17 26.33
C ASN A 121 1.87 -10.83 25.80
N TYR A 122 0.83 -10.88 26.63
CA TYR A 122 -0.48 -11.37 26.23
C TYR A 122 -1.46 -10.22 26.21
N ILE A 123 -2.16 -10.07 25.09
CA ILE A 123 -3.18 -9.05 24.91
C ILE A 123 -4.54 -9.71 24.79
N LYS A 124 -5.53 -9.14 25.48
CA LYS A 124 -6.91 -9.61 25.39
C LYS A 124 -7.55 -9.06 24.11
N MET A 125 -7.82 -9.92 23.14
CA MET A 125 -8.57 -9.61 21.92
C MET A 125 -9.83 -10.49 21.89
N ASN A 126 -11.01 -9.85 21.79
CA ASN A 126 -12.30 -10.55 21.76
C ASN A 126 -12.48 -11.62 22.86
N GLY A 127 -12.02 -11.31 24.09
CA GLY A 127 -12.11 -12.24 25.22
C GLY A 127 -10.95 -13.23 25.34
N GLN A 128 -10.19 -13.48 24.27
CA GLN A 128 -9.06 -14.40 24.23
C GLN A 128 -7.74 -13.69 24.55
N TYR A 129 -6.86 -14.35 25.30
CA TYR A 129 -5.48 -13.89 25.49
C TYR A 129 -4.61 -14.37 24.33
N VAL A 130 -4.06 -13.42 23.59
CA VAL A 130 -3.26 -13.64 22.40
C VAL A 130 -1.82 -13.23 22.68
N PRO A 131 -0.83 -14.10 22.46
CA PRO A 131 0.57 -13.72 22.56
C PRO A 131 0.94 -12.70 21.47
N VAL A 132 1.68 -11.66 21.87
CA VAL A 132 2.12 -10.58 20.99
C VAL A 132 3.59 -10.26 21.27
N GLU A 133 4.36 -10.03 20.21
CA GLU A 133 5.73 -9.54 20.29
C GLU A 133 6.03 -8.46 19.27
N VAL A 134 7.11 -7.71 19.50
CA VAL A 134 7.69 -6.84 18.47
C VAL A 134 8.80 -7.62 17.79
N HIS A 135 8.61 -7.90 16.51
CA HIS A 135 9.55 -8.64 15.70
C HIS A 135 10.85 -7.85 15.53
N ARG A 136 11.98 -8.49 15.83
CA ARG A 136 13.26 -7.78 16.01
C ARG A 136 13.85 -7.23 14.72
N SER A 137 13.55 -7.83 13.57
CA SER A 137 14.21 -7.46 12.31
C SER A 137 13.60 -6.22 11.66
N ASP A 138 12.29 -6.06 11.75
CA ASP A 138 11.53 -4.99 11.06
C ASP A 138 10.78 -4.08 12.04
N GLY A 139 10.80 -4.38 13.34
CA GLY A 139 10.13 -3.62 14.38
C GLY A 139 8.60 -3.73 14.33
N ASN A 140 8.06 -4.68 13.56
CA ASN A 140 6.62 -4.85 13.40
C ASN A 140 6.03 -5.58 14.61
N LEU A 141 4.81 -5.17 14.99
CA LEU A 141 4.05 -5.86 16.02
C LEU A 141 3.42 -7.12 15.42
N VAL A 142 3.62 -8.28 16.05
CA VAL A 142 3.18 -9.58 15.57
C VAL A 142 2.35 -10.26 16.65
N SER A 143 1.19 -10.77 16.27
CA SER A 143 0.31 -11.58 17.11
C SER A 143 0.32 -13.04 16.63
N TYR A 144 0.25 -14.00 17.54
CA TYR A 144 0.32 -15.43 17.17
C TYR A 144 -0.99 -16.16 17.38
N TRP A 145 -1.34 -16.95 16.38
CA TRP A 145 -2.64 -17.61 16.28
C TRP A 145 -2.49 -19.05 15.80
N GLY A 146 -3.36 -19.95 16.27
CA GLY A 146 -3.41 -21.32 15.76
C GLY A 146 -3.85 -21.36 14.28
N ASN A 147 -4.82 -20.51 13.92
CA ASN A 147 -5.25 -20.27 12.55
C ASN A 147 -4.98 -18.81 12.19
N THR A 148 -4.15 -18.57 11.17
CA THR A 148 -3.75 -17.23 10.75
C THR A 148 -4.87 -16.44 10.08
N SER A 149 -5.83 -17.12 9.44
CA SER A 149 -7.00 -16.48 8.82
C SER A 149 -7.95 -15.93 9.88
N ASP A 150 -8.20 -16.71 10.94
CA ASP A 150 -8.99 -16.25 12.10
C ASP A 150 -8.28 -15.12 12.82
N GLY A 151 -6.97 -15.26 13.03
CA GLY A 151 -6.15 -14.19 13.59
C GLY A 151 -6.23 -12.90 12.78
N LEU A 152 -6.19 -13.00 11.44
CA LEU A 152 -6.29 -11.85 10.55
C LEU A 152 -7.64 -11.14 10.66
N LYS A 153 -8.74 -11.90 10.76
CA LYS A 153 -10.08 -11.36 10.99
C LYS A 153 -10.17 -10.66 12.34
N GLU A 154 -9.64 -11.27 13.40
CA GLU A 154 -9.64 -10.69 14.75
C GLU A 154 -8.81 -9.41 14.85
N ILE A 155 -7.58 -9.40 14.31
CA ILE A 155 -6.77 -8.18 14.31
C ILE A 155 -7.37 -7.08 13.42
N THR A 156 -8.05 -7.46 12.33
CA THR A 156 -8.81 -6.51 11.52
C THR A 156 -9.93 -5.88 12.33
N ASN A 157 -10.72 -6.69 13.04
CA ASN A 157 -11.78 -6.22 13.91
C ASN A 157 -11.25 -5.26 14.98
N TYR A 158 -10.13 -5.62 15.62
CA TYR A 158 -9.49 -4.80 16.63
C TYR A 158 -9.03 -3.44 16.09
N VAL A 159 -8.26 -3.42 15.00
CA VAL A 159 -7.67 -2.19 14.45
C VAL A 159 -8.75 -1.24 13.91
N THR A 160 -9.74 -1.79 13.20
CA THR A 160 -10.86 -0.98 12.66
C THR A 160 -11.71 -0.36 13.78
N ASP A 161 -11.96 -1.10 14.87
CA ASP A 161 -12.67 -0.58 16.05
C ASP A 161 -11.85 0.47 16.82
N LEU A 162 -10.55 0.23 17.00
CA LEU A 162 -9.65 1.15 17.71
C LEU A 162 -9.51 2.48 16.96
N LEU A 163 -9.34 2.42 15.64
CA LEU A 163 -9.04 3.58 14.81
C LEU A 163 -10.30 4.22 14.20
N ASN A 164 -11.46 3.60 14.38
CA ASN A 164 -12.75 4.01 13.81
C ASN A 164 -12.67 4.25 12.29
N ILE A 165 -12.13 3.26 11.59
CA ILE A 165 -11.96 3.24 10.14
C ILE A 165 -12.39 1.91 9.57
N ASP A 166 -12.88 1.94 8.35
CA ASP A 166 -13.21 0.75 7.58
C ASP A 166 -12.04 0.27 6.73
N VAL A 167 -12.05 -1.01 6.34
CA VAL A 167 -11.08 -1.57 5.41
C VAL A 167 -11.37 -1.01 4.01
N SER A 168 -10.33 -0.63 3.28
CA SER A 168 -10.49 -0.02 1.95
C SER A 168 -9.76 -0.78 0.84
N GLU A 169 -8.76 -1.59 1.21
CA GLU A 169 -8.00 -2.42 0.29
C GLU A 169 -7.90 -3.85 0.81
N ILE A 170 -7.98 -4.82 -0.09
CA ILE A 170 -7.67 -6.22 0.20
C ILE A 170 -6.61 -6.72 -0.77
N ARG A 171 -5.65 -7.47 -0.24
CA ARG A 171 -4.69 -8.26 -1.02
C ARG A 171 -5.01 -9.73 -0.83
N ALA A 172 -5.67 -10.31 -1.82
CA ALA A 172 -6.13 -11.69 -1.81
C ALA A 172 -5.28 -12.57 -2.73
N SER A 173 -5.13 -13.84 -2.34
CA SER A 173 -4.74 -14.96 -3.19
C SER A 173 -5.97 -15.83 -3.45
N LYS A 174 -5.78 -16.99 -4.08
CA LYS A 174 -6.82 -18.01 -4.21
C LYS A 174 -7.40 -18.44 -2.86
N GLU A 175 -6.56 -18.63 -1.84
CA GLU A 175 -6.98 -19.05 -0.51
C GLU A 175 -7.76 -17.96 0.23
N SER A 176 -7.40 -16.69 0.01
CA SER A 176 -8.01 -15.52 0.66
C SER A 176 -9.17 -14.90 -0.08
N PHE A 177 -9.59 -15.45 -1.24
CA PHE A 177 -10.62 -14.81 -2.05
C PHE A 177 -11.91 -14.53 -1.26
N HIS A 178 -12.25 -15.43 -0.34
CA HIS A 178 -13.39 -15.32 0.57
C HIS A 178 -13.31 -14.08 1.51
N LEU A 179 -12.13 -13.51 1.76
CA LEU A 179 -11.97 -12.30 2.56
C LEU A 179 -12.62 -11.08 1.93
N ILE A 180 -12.72 -11.02 0.60
CA ILE A 180 -13.39 -9.93 -0.11
C ILE A 180 -14.85 -9.86 0.32
N GLU A 181 -15.52 -11.00 0.32
CA GLU A 181 -16.92 -11.10 0.71
C GLU A 181 -17.11 -10.90 2.21
N TRP A 182 -16.21 -11.45 3.03
CA TRP A 182 -16.23 -11.25 4.48
C TRP A 182 -16.13 -9.76 4.85
N VAL A 183 -15.19 -9.00 4.28
CA VAL A 183 -15.07 -7.56 4.53
C VAL A 183 -16.32 -6.83 4.05
N ASN A 184 -16.77 -7.07 2.82
CA ASN A 184 -17.98 -6.41 2.29
C ASN A 184 -19.22 -6.65 3.17
N ARG A 185 -19.34 -7.82 3.82
CA ARG A 185 -20.43 -8.12 4.77
C ARG A 185 -20.23 -7.47 6.14
N ARG A 186 -18.98 -7.27 6.58
CA ARG A 186 -18.62 -6.72 7.90
C ARG A 186 -18.92 -5.23 8.02
N GLN A 187 -18.72 -4.45 6.95
CA GLN A 187 -18.77 -2.99 6.99
C GLN A 187 -19.78 -2.43 5.99
N LYS A 188 -20.23 -1.19 6.20
CA LYS A 188 -21.17 -0.52 5.28
C LYS A 188 -20.47 0.16 4.12
N THR A 189 -19.23 0.62 4.31
CA THR A 189 -18.50 1.29 3.24
C THR A 189 -17.97 0.25 2.24
N PRO A 190 -18.20 0.44 0.94
CA PRO A 190 -17.66 -0.46 -0.08
C PRO A 190 -16.12 -0.48 -0.07
N LEU A 191 -15.54 -1.66 -0.31
CA LEU A 191 -14.12 -1.78 -0.63
C LEU A 191 -13.76 -0.94 -1.85
N LYS A 192 -12.63 -0.23 -1.79
CA LYS A 192 -12.18 0.60 -2.91
C LYS A 192 -11.26 -0.15 -3.85
N LYS A 193 -10.41 -1.03 -3.31
CA LYS A 193 -9.38 -1.73 -4.07
C LYS A 193 -9.27 -3.20 -3.71
N VAL A 194 -9.14 -4.04 -4.73
CA VAL A 194 -8.67 -5.42 -4.57
C VAL A 194 -7.39 -5.58 -5.38
N VAL A 195 -6.38 -6.13 -4.75
CA VAL A 195 -5.19 -6.65 -5.41
C VAL A 195 -5.24 -8.17 -5.32
N TYR A 196 -5.40 -8.83 -6.45
CA TYR A 196 -5.29 -10.28 -6.52
C TYR A 196 -3.83 -10.62 -6.83
N MET A 197 -3.11 -11.24 -5.89
CA MET A 197 -1.71 -11.62 -6.09
C MET A 197 -1.53 -13.09 -5.74
N ASP A 198 -1.16 -13.88 -6.74
CA ASP A 198 -0.87 -15.29 -6.53
C ASP A 198 0.23 -15.73 -7.52
N TRP A 199 1.42 -16.01 -6.99
CA TRP A 199 2.59 -16.34 -7.79
C TRP A 199 2.64 -17.85 -8.01
N GLY A 200 2.42 -18.28 -9.26
CA GLY A 200 2.44 -19.70 -9.62
C GLY A 200 1.14 -20.46 -9.35
N VAL A 201 0.09 -19.76 -8.89
CA VAL A 201 -1.26 -20.31 -8.77
C VAL A 201 -2.19 -19.51 -9.68
N ILE A 202 -2.99 -20.26 -10.43
CA ILE A 202 -3.91 -19.73 -11.41
C ILE A 202 -5.29 -19.53 -10.73
N PRO A 203 -5.90 -18.33 -10.83
CA PRO A 203 -7.26 -18.13 -10.36
C PRO A 203 -8.23 -19.04 -11.12
N SER A 204 -9.33 -19.43 -10.50
CA SER A 204 -10.42 -20.07 -11.23
C SER A 204 -11.08 -19.07 -12.19
N LYS A 205 -11.76 -19.60 -13.21
CA LYS A 205 -12.54 -18.76 -14.14
C LYS A 205 -13.62 -17.97 -13.39
N ASP A 206 -14.24 -18.59 -12.39
CA ASP A 206 -15.33 -17.97 -11.62
C ASP A 206 -14.82 -16.81 -10.75
N GLU A 207 -13.64 -16.93 -10.14
CA GLU A 207 -13.00 -15.84 -9.40
C GLU A 207 -12.68 -14.65 -10.30
N MET A 208 -12.11 -14.91 -11.49
CA MET A 208 -11.83 -13.87 -12.49
C MET A 208 -13.13 -13.18 -12.95
N ILE A 209 -14.17 -13.96 -13.24
CA ILE A 209 -15.48 -13.42 -13.63
C ILE A 209 -16.08 -12.59 -12.51
N TYR A 210 -16.00 -13.07 -11.26
CA TYR A 210 -16.51 -12.33 -10.11
C TYR A 210 -15.81 -10.97 -9.95
N ILE A 211 -14.48 -10.92 -10.02
CA ILE A 211 -13.73 -9.66 -9.92
C ILE A 211 -14.09 -8.70 -11.07
N LEU A 212 -14.13 -9.20 -12.30
CA LEU A 212 -14.27 -8.37 -13.51
C LEU A 212 -15.73 -7.94 -13.79
N ARG A 213 -16.72 -8.67 -13.26
CA ARG A 213 -18.15 -8.44 -13.56
C ARG A 213 -19.00 -8.28 -12.30
N ASP A 214 -18.94 -9.24 -11.38
CA ASP A 214 -20.00 -9.40 -10.36
C ASP A 214 -19.75 -8.58 -9.07
N CYS A 215 -18.49 -8.26 -8.74
CA CYS A 215 -18.12 -7.59 -7.48
C CYS A 215 -18.39 -6.06 -7.48
N THR A 216 -19.66 -5.63 -7.56
CA THR A 216 -20.14 -4.22 -7.77
C THR A 216 -19.50 -3.12 -6.91
N THR A 217 -18.90 -3.46 -5.78
CA THR A 217 -18.39 -2.49 -4.80
C THR A 217 -17.05 -1.82 -5.14
N LEU A 218 -16.26 -2.39 -6.05
CA LEU A 218 -14.84 -2.02 -6.24
C LEU A 218 -14.59 -0.93 -7.31
N SER A 219 -13.89 0.15 -6.96
CA SER A 219 -13.43 1.13 -7.95
C SER A 219 -12.11 0.73 -8.64
N GLU A 220 -11.25 -0.03 -7.95
CA GLU A 220 -9.90 -0.34 -8.41
C GLU A 220 -9.58 -1.83 -8.29
N ILE A 221 -8.97 -2.38 -9.34
CA ILE A 221 -8.60 -3.79 -9.43
C ILE A 221 -7.16 -3.90 -9.93
N ASP A 222 -6.33 -4.68 -9.24
CA ASP A 222 -4.95 -5.01 -9.64
C ASP A 222 -4.76 -6.53 -9.64
N ILE A 223 -4.70 -7.13 -10.84
CA ILE A 223 -4.56 -8.58 -11.03
C ILE A 223 -3.11 -8.91 -11.33
N ARG A 224 -2.44 -9.58 -10.39
CA ARG A 224 -1.04 -10.01 -10.42
C ARG A 224 -0.88 -11.52 -10.30
N SER A 225 -1.65 -12.25 -11.08
CA SER A 225 -1.54 -13.70 -11.25
C SER A 225 -1.37 -14.04 -12.73
N ASP A 226 -0.94 -15.26 -13.03
CA ASP A 226 -1.12 -15.83 -14.36
C ASP A 226 -2.61 -16.00 -14.67
N ASP A 227 -2.96 -16.11 -15.94
CA ASP A 227 -4.32 -16.36 -16.38
C ASP A 227 -4.63 -17.86 -16.50
N PRO A 228 -5.91 -18.26 -16.36
CA PRO A 228 -6.30 -19.64 -16.61
C PRO A 228 -5.95 -20.08 -18.04
N PRO A 229 -5.55 -21.35 -18.27
CA PRO A 229 -5.24 -21.82 -19.61
C PRO A 229 -6.43 -21.59 -20.55
N ASN A 230 -6.17 -20.92 -21.67
CA ASN A 230 -7.19 -20.53 -22.66
C ASN A 230 -8.31 -19.66 -22.08
N PHE A 231 -8.03 -18.87 -21.04
CA PHE A 231 -9.00 -17.93 -20.50
C PHE A 231 -9.39 -16.91 -21.57
N ARG A 232 -10.69 -16.73 -21.76
CA ARG A 232 -11.27 -15.66 -22.55
C ARG A 232 -12.42 -15.09 -21.75
N PHE A 233 -12.45 -13.78 -21.62
CA PHE A 233 -13.57 -13.11 -20.98
C PHE A 233 -14.58 -12.72 -22.06
N SER A 234 -15.67 -13.48 -22.15
CA SER A 234 -16.79 -13.22 -23.04
C SER A 234 -17.95 -12.64 -22.23
N GLY A 235 -17.88 -11.35 -21.93
CA GLY A 235 -18.89 -10.63 -21.17
C GLY A 235 -18.60 -9.14 -21.16
N ASN A 236 -19.56 -8.35 -20.70
CA ASN A 236 -19.34 -6.92 -20.48
C ASN A 236 -18.57 -6.75 -19.18
N PHE A 237 -17.50 -5.96 -19.24
CA PHE A 237 -16.88 -5.46 -18.02
C PHE A 237 -17.90 -4.60 -17.29
N ARG A 238 -17.89 -4.72 -15.96
CA ARG A 238 -18.47 -3.68 -15.11
C ARG A 238 -17.77 -2.33 -15.39
N LYS A 239 -18.31 -1.28 -14.81
CA LYS A 239 -17.59 -0.01 -14.66
C LYS A 239 -16.43 -0.16 -13.66
N ILE A 240 -15.18 0.01 -14.11
CA ILE A 240 -13.97 -0.10 -13.27
C ILE A 240 -13.18 1.18 -13.45
N ASP A 241 -12.90 1.93 -12.39
CA ASP A 241 -12.20 3.20 -12.52
C ASP A 241 -10.71 2.99 -12.84
N CYS A 242 -10.05 2.06 -12.12
CA CYS A 242 -8.67 1.69 -12.37
C CYS A 242 -8.53 0.18 -12.51
N LEU A 243 -8.04 -0.28 -13.66
CA LEU A 243 -7.79 -1.68 -13.96
C LEU A 243 -6.32 -1.89 -14.29
N ASP A 244 -5.61 -2.57 -13.39
CA ASP A 244 -4.24 -3.05 -13.59
C ASP A 244 -4.25 -4.56 -13.82
N ILE A 245 -3.65 -5.01 -14.92
CA ILE A 245 -3.51 -6.44 -15.25
C ILE A 245 -2.04 -6.72 -15.57
N CYS A 246 -1.38 -7.56 -14.77
CA CYS A 246 0.03 -7.92 -14.99
C CYS A 246 0.26 -8.95 -16.10
N HIS A 247 -0.67 -9.89 -16.28
CA HIS A 247 -0.65 -10.91 -17.33
C HIS A 247 -1.87 -10.70 -18.24
N GLY A 248 -1.74 -9.74 -19.16
CA GLY A 248 -2.81 -9.27 -20.03
C GLY A 248 -2.94 -10.04 -21.35
N GLN A 249 -2.36 -11.24 -21.48
CA GLN A 249 -2.39 -12.02 -22.73
C GLN A 249 -3.80 -12.39 -23.19
N TRP A 250 -4.74 -12.53 -22.25
CA TRP A 250 -6.13 -12.90 -22.53
C TRP A 250 -7.01 -11.71 -22.95
N VAL A 251 -6.56 -10.48 -22.73
CA VAL A 251 -7.33 -9.27 -23.04
C VAL A 251 -7.31 -9.03 -24.55
N THR A 252 -8.47 -9.17 -25.19
CA THR A 252 -8.61 -8.94 -26.64
C THR A 252 -8.90 -7.47 -26.95
N ILE A 253 -8.81 -7.10 -28.23
CA ILE A 253 -9.29 -5.79 -28.68
C ILE A 253 -10.79 -5.61 -28.40
N ASP A 254 -11.62 -6.62 -28.62
CA ASP A 254 -13.07 -6.54 -28.33
C ASP A 254 -13.34 -6.28 -26.83
N ASN A 255 -12.54 -6.87 -25.95
CA ASN A 255 -12.58 -6.55 -24.52
C ASN A 255 -12.25 -5.07 -24.29
N LEU A 256 -11.15 -4.58 -24.86
CA LEU A 256 -10.70 -3.21 -24.66
C LEU A 256 -11.70 -2.16 -25.19
N LEU A 257 -12.35 -2.43 -26.33
CA LEU A 257 -13.37 -1.55 -26.93
C LEU A 257 -14.66 -1.43 -26.08
N THR A 258 -14.90 -2.37 -25.17
CA THR A 258 -16.08 -2.39 -24.29
C THR A 258 -15.77 -1.96 -22.85
N MET A 259 -14.49 -1.75 -22.51
CA MET A 259 -14.09 -1.30 -21.17
C MET A 259 -14.49 0.15 -20.92
N ASP A 260 -15.20 0.38 -19.80
CA ASP A 260 -15.50 1.71 -19.27
C ASP A 260 -14.65 2.00 -18.03
N GLY A 261 -13.39 2.41 -18.26
CA GLY A 261 -12.46 2.79 -17.20
C GLY A 261 -11.73 4.11 -17.39
N ILE A 262 -11.22 4.63 -16.29
CA ILE A 262 -10.43 5.88 -16.24
C ILE A 262 -8.96 5.57 -16.49
N VAL A 263 -8.44 4.53 -15.84
CA VAL A 263 -7.09 4.01 -16.03
C VAL A 263 -7.15 2.54 -16.39
N ILE A 264 -6.54 2.17 -17.51
CA ILE A 264 -6.39 0.78 -17.95
C ILE A 264 -4.90 0.54 -18.20
N ASN A 265 -4.30 -0.38 -17.46
CA ASN A 265 -2.89 -0.71 -17.56
C ASN A 265 -2.70 -2.21 -17.73
N LEU A 266 -2.24 -2.60 -18.92
CA LEU A 266 -2.03 -3.97 -19.33
C LEU A 266 -0.53 -4.24 -19.46
N LYS A 267 0.01 -5.13 -18.64
CA LYS A 267 1.36 -5.67 -18.83
C LYS A 267 1.29 -7.02 -19.52
N LYS A 268 2.41 -7.44 -20.13
CA LYS A 268 2.54 -8.71 -20.88
C LYS A 268 1.36 -8.92 -21.84
N SER A 269 0.97 -7.88 -22.57
CA SER A 269 -0.15 -7.96 -23.50
C SER A 269 0.28 -8.55 -24.83
N THR A 270 -0.63 -9.31 -25.45
CA THR A 270 -0.51 -9.86 -26.81
C THR A 270 -1.14 -8.95 -27.87
N LEU A 271 -1.66 -7.78 -27.47
CA LEU A 271 -2.20 -6.78 -28.39
C LEU A 271 -1.16 -6.40 -29.45
N THR A 272 -1.61 -6.30 -30.68
CA THR A 272 -0.78 -5.94 -31.83
C THR A 272 -0.81 -4.43 -32.07
N ASN A 273 0.13 -3.93 -32.86
CA ASN A 273 0.10 -2.54 -33.33
C ASN A 273 -1.22 -2.20 -34.08
N ASN A 274 -1.84 -3.20 -34.73
CA ASN A 274 -3.14 -3.05 -35.37
C ASN A 274 -4.27 -2.89 -34.33
N ASP A 275 -4.26 -3.69 -33.26
CA ASP A 275 -5.24 -3.57 -32.18
C ASP A 275 -5.16 -2.20 -31.50
N LEU A 276 -3.94 -1.71 -31.26
CA LEU A 276 -3.73 -0.35 -30.74
C LEU A 276 -4.26 0.73 -31.69
N ASN A 277 -4.08 0.57 -33.01
CA ASN A 277 -4.66 1.47 -34.01
C ASN A 277 -6.19 1.46 -33.98
N VAL A 278 -6.80 0.28 -33.89
CA VAL A 278 -8.26 0.12 -33.75
C VAL A 278 -8.75 0.81 -32.48
N PHE A 279 -8.06 0.62 -31.36
CA PHE A 279 -8.41 1.28 -30.10
C PHE A 279 -8.33 2.81 -30.19
N LEU A 280 -7.27 3.37 -30.79
CA LEU A 280 -7.15 4.82 -30.98
C LEU A 280 -8.28 5.38 -31.85
N LYS A 281 -8.63 4.70 -32.94
CA LYS A 281 -9.77 5.09 -33.81
C LYS A 281 -11.10 5.04 -33.07
N HIS A 282 -11.29 4.02 -32.23
CA HIS A 282 -12.48 3.91 -31.39
C HIS A 282 -12.58 5.07 -30.39
N TRP A 283 -11.50 5.39 -29.69
CA TRP A 283 -11.46 6.53 -28.77
C TRP A 283 -11.71 7.86 -29.48
N LEU A 284 -11.10 8.08 -30.65
CA LEU A 284 -11.34 9.27 -31.49
C LEU A 284 -12.79 9.38 -31.97
N SER A 285 -13.49 8.27 -32.12
CA SER A 285 -14.91 8.22 -32.48
C SER A 285 -15.86 8.43 -31.27
N GLY A 286 -15.32 8.73 -30.08
CA GLY A 286 -16.09 8.93 -28.85
C GLY A 286 -16.20 7.71 -27.95
N GLY A 287 -15.57 6.59 -28.32
CA GLY A 287 -15.45 5.41 -27.48
C GLY A 287 -14.62 5.64 -26.21
N CYS A 288 -14.85 4.83 -25.18
CA CYS A 288 -14.19 4.92 -23.86
C CYS A 288 -14.13 6.38 -23.31
N PRO A 289 -15.27 7.07 -23.13
CA PRO A 289 -15.30 8.51 -22.87
C PRO A 289 -14.64 8.92 -21.55
N ARG A 290 -14.54 8.00 -20.58
CA ARG A 290 -13.93 8.23 -19.26
C ARG A 290 -12.42 8.01 -19.23
N LEU A 291 -11.82 7.51 -20.30
CA LEU A 291 -10.41 7.18 -20.35
C LEU A 291 -9.55 8.42 -20.11
N LYS A 292 -8.66 8.31 -19.12
CA LYS A 292 -7.61 9.29 -18.80
C LYS A 292 -6.23 8.73 -19.09
N LEU A 293 -6.02 7.44 -18.84
CA LEU A 293 -4.75 6.77 -19.11
C LEU A 293 -4.98 5.36 -19.63
N PHE A 294 -4.40 5.05 -20.78
CA PHE A 294 -4.21 3.68 -21.23
C PHE A 294 -2.73 3.38 -21.36
N CYS A 295 -2.30 2.24 -20.83
CA CYS A 295 -0.96 1.73 -21.01
C CYS A 295 -1.03 0.24 -21.39
N ALA A 296 -0.27 -0.14 -22.41
CA ALA A 296 -0.07 -1.53 -22.78
C ALA A 296 1.41 -1.80 -23.00
N ARG A 297 1.97 -2.81 -22.30
CA ARG A 297 3.31 -3.31 -22.60
C ARG A 297 3.19 -4.50 -23.55
N ILE A 298 3.55 -4.25 -24.80
CA ILE A 298 3.57 -5.24 -25.89
C ILE A 298 5.02 -5.54 -26.29
N GLY A 299 5.26 -6.63 -27.01
CA GLY A 299 6.63 -7.05 -27.37
C GLY A 299 7.40 -6.01 -28.20
N SER A 300 6.73 -5.39 -29.19
CA SER A 300 7.31 -4.36 -30.05
C SER A 300 6.27 -3.34 -30.49
N VAL A 301 6.55 -2.06 -30.26
CA VAL A 301 5.68 -0.93 -30.64
C VAL A 301 6.26 -0.25 -31.87
N ASP A 302 5.53 -0.28 -32.96
CA ASP A 302 5.77 0.54 -34.15
C ASP A 302 4.74 1.66 -34.16
N ILE A 303 5.16 2.83 -33.66
CA ILE A 303 4.28 3.99 -33.48
C ILE A 303 3.67 4.46 -34.81
N PHE A 304 4.36 4.29 -35.94
CA PHE A 304 3.84 4.69 -37.25
C PHE A 304 2.75 3.75 -37.73
N ARG A 305 2.86 2.44 -37.45
CA ARG A 305 1.75 1.49 -37.67
C ARG A 305 0.56 1.81 -36.77
N VAL A 306 0.80 2.13 -35.50
CA VAL A 306 -0.27 2.49 -34.56
C VAL A 306 -1.00 3.77 -34.99
N LEU A 307 -0.30 4.73 -35.60
CA LEU A 307 -0.88 5.99 -36.09
C LEU A 307 -1.30 5.95 -37.57
N ALA A 308 -1.27 4.78 -38.22
CA ALA A 308 -1.63 4.64 -39.62
C ALA A 308 -3.09 5.08 -39.87
N GLY A 309 -3.28 5.95 -40.86
CA GLY A 309 -4.57 6.58 -41.18
C GLY A 309 -4.99 7.72 -40.25
N LEU A 310 -4.19 8.07 -39.24
CA LEU A 310 -4.46 9.17 -38.29
C LEU A 310 -3.54 10.38 -38.49
N LEU A 311 -2.60 10.34 -39.45
CA LEU A 311 -1.56 11.35 -39.61
C LEU A 311 -2.07 12.79 -39.81
N HIS A 312 -3.25 12.95 -40.42
CA HIS A 312 -3.89 14.25 -40.61
C HIS A 312 -4.33 14.91 -39.27
N ASN A 313 -4.42 14.12 -38.20
CA ASN A 313 -4.83 14.54 -36.86
C ASN A 313 -3.69 14.42 -35.83
N VAL A 314 -2.45 14.21 -36.29
CA VAL A 314 -1.30 13.97 -35.41
C VAL A 314 -0.42 15.22 -35.36
N VAL A 315 -0.12 15.69 -34.15
CA VAL A 315 0.88 16.73 -33.89
C VAL A 315 2.03 16.15 -33.10
N ARG A 316 3.26 16.22 -33.63
CA ARG A 316 4.44 15.71 -32.93
C ARG A 316 4.76 16.59 -31.73
N VAL A 317 5.07 15.95 -30.59
CA VAL A 317 5.52 16.62 -29.37
C VAL A 317 6.90 16.14 -28.97
N GLU A 318 7.81 17.10 -28.83
CA GLU A 318 9.22 16.85 -28.51
C GLU A 318 9.62 17.24 -27.09
N ASN A 319 8.77 17.98 -26.40
CA ASN A 319 9.01 18.43 -25.04
C ASN A 319 8.58 17.37 -24.03
N ARG A 320 9.38 17.22 -22.97
CA ARG A 320 9.04 16.38 -21.82
C ARG A 320 7.73 16.87 -21.19
N ARG A 321 6.81 15.93 -20.96
CA ARG A 321 5.59 16.16 -20.18
C ARG A 321 5.46 15.10 -19.09
N ASP A 322 5.12 15.53 -17.89
CA ASP A 322 4.82 14.61 -16.79
C ASP A 322 3.30 14.49 -16.66
N TYR A 323 2.83 13.25 -16.61
CA TYR A 323 1.42 12.91 -16.46
C TYR A 323 1.21 12.16 -15.14
N ASN A 324 0.26 12.63 -14.34
CA ASN A 324 -0.16 11.97 -13.10
C ASN A 324 -1.62 11.54 -13.25
N SER A 325 -1.88 10.24 -13.16
CA SER A 325 -3.26 9.74 -13.16
C SER A 325 -3.91 9.96 -11.79
N PRO A 326 -5.26 10.02 -11.73
CA PRO A 326 -6.01 10.08 -10.47
C PRO A 326 -5.74 8.90 -9.52
N PHE A 327 -5.19 7.80 -10.05
CA PHE A 327 -4.90 6.56 -9.35
C PHE A 327 -3.40 6.34 -9.12
N GLY A 328 -2.61 7.42 -9.15
CA GLY A 328 -1.19 7.40 -8.75
C GLY A 328 -0.21 6.89 -9.82
N HIS A 329 -0.67 6.58 -11.03
CA HIS A 329 0.22 6.21 -12.14
C HIS A 329 0.92 7.46 -12.65
N LYS A 330 2.25 7.46 -12.61
CA LYS A 330 3.08 8.58 -13.06
C LYS A 330 3.84 8.18 -14.32
N TRP A 331 3.79 9.05 -15.33
CA TRP A 331 4.48 8.85 -16.61
C TRP A 331 5.23 10.10 -17.02
N THR A 332 6.50 9.93 -17.36
CA THR A 332 7.29 10.96 -18.02
C THR A 332 7.33 10.66 -19.52
N LEU A 333 6.62 11.48 -20.29
CA LEU A 333 6.50 11.39 -21.74
C LEU A 333 7.58 12.28 -22.36
N TRP A 334 8.71 11.69 -22.76
CA TRP A 334 9.83 12.44 -23.36
C TRP A 334 9.53 12.94 -24.77
N LYS A 335 8.85 12.13 -25.57
CA LYS A 335 8.42 12.42 -26.94
C LYS A 335 7.10 11.70 -27.21
N GLY A 336 6.28 12.23 -28.11
CA GLY A 336 5.03 11.58 -28.47
C GLY A 336 4.30 12.29 -29.60
N TYR A 337 3.04 11.90 -29.77
CA TYR A 337 2.17 12.37 -30.81
C TYR A 337 0.82 12.71 -30.19
N ASP A 338 0.43 13.98 -30.27
CA ASP A 338 -0.88 14.42 -29.84
C ASP A 338 -1.91 14.10 -30.92
N ILE A 339 -3.01 13.50 -30.51
CA ILE A 339 -4.20 13.27 -31.32
C ILE A 339 -5.38 13.99 -30.68
N LYS A 340 -6.24 14.59 -31.50
CA LYS A 340 -7.38 15.38 -31.01
C LYS A 340 -8.70 14.73 -31.38
N ARG A 341 -9.55 14.51 -30.38
CA ARG A 341 -10.92 14.02 -30.57
C ARG A 341 -11.85 15.15 -31.01
N ALA A 342 -12.97 14.81 -31.64
CA ALA A 342 -13.94 15.79 -32.17
C ALA A 342 -14.49 16.76 -31.11
N ASP A 343 -14.56 16.34 -29.84
CA ASP A 343 -14.97 17.17 -28.70
C ASP A 343 -13.86 18.10 -28.18
N GLY A 344 -12.70 18.11 -28.82
CA GLY A 344 -11.55 18.95 -28.46
C GLY A 344 -10.58 18.32 -27.46
N VAL A 345 -10.92 17.18 -26.86
CA VAL A 345 -10.04 16.46 -25.93
C VAL A 345 -8.80 15.97 -26.65
N THR A 346 -7.63 16.19 -26.07
CA THR A 346 -6.34 15.85 -26.67
C THR A 346 -5.69 14.73 -25.88
N ALA A 347 -5.14 13.72 -26.57
CA ALA A 347 -4.37 12.66 -25.94
C ALA A 347 -2.98 12.59 -26.55
N THR A 348 -1.97 12.37 -25.71
CA THR A 348 -0.61 12.07 -26.14
C THR A 348 -0.42 10.59 -26.24
N VAL A 349 -0.06 10.13 -27.44
CA VAL A 349 0.36 8.77 -27.72
C VAL A 349 1.89 8.71 -27.69
N SER A 350 2.46 7.85 -26.86
CA SER A 350 3.89 7.75 -26.65
C SER A 350 4.35 6.30 -26.64
N TYR A 351 5.46 6.04 -27.32
CA TYR A 351 6.25 4.84 -27.08
C TYR A 351 7.15 5.05 -25.86
N GLN A 352 7.24 4.03 -25.01
CA GLN A 352 8.01 4.00 -23.76
C GLN A 352 8.84 2.70 -23.73
N PRO A 353 10.16 2.76 -23.97
CA PRO A 353 11.00 1.57 -23.96
C PRO A 353 11.05 0.86 -22.59
N PRO A 354 11.13 -0.49 -22.55
CA PRO A 354 10.99 -1.41 -23.68
C PRO A 354 9.53 -1.85 -23.87
N GLY A 355 8.96 -1.58 -25.06
CA GLY A 355 7.67 -2.12 -25.50
C GLY A 355 6.41 -1.49 -24.89
N GLY A 356 6.54 -0.42 -24.10
CA GLY A 356 5.41 0.31 -23.53
C GLY A 356 4.74 1.21 -24.56
N PHE A 357 3.43 1.12 -24.67
CA PHE A 357 2.58 2.04 -25.39
C PHE A 357 1.71 2.79 -24.39
N VAL A 358 1.71 4.11 -24.43
CA VAL A 358 0.97 4.96 -23.50
C VAL A 358 0.09 5.94 -24.26
N VAL A 359 -1.16 6.06 -23.82
CA VAL A 359 -2.10 7.10 -24.22
C VAL A 359 -2.48 7.87 -22.96
N ALA A 360 -2.02 9.11 -22.87
CA ALA A 360 -2.32 10.02 -21.76
C ALA A 360 -3.29 11.10 -22.25
N VAL A 361 -4.50 11.12 -21.72
CA VAL A 361 -5.56 12.06 -22.13
C VAL A 361 -5.50 13.31 -21.26
N TRP A 362 -5.34 14.46 -21.89
CA TRP A 362 -5.32 15.77 -21.26
C TRP A 362 -6.73 16.41 -21.34
N PRO A 363 -7.22 17.12 -20.31
CA PRO A 363 -6.57 17.49 -19.05
C PRO A 363 -7.30 16.96 -17.78
N GLU A 364 -6.56 16.94 -16.66
CA GLU A 364 -7.03 17.42 -15.35
C GLU A 364 -5.91 18.28 -14.72
N THR A 365 -5.92 19.58 -15.00
CA THR A 365 -5.52 20.60 -14.00
C THR A 365 -6.67 21.60 -14.05
N ILE A 366 -7.35 21.94 -12.97
CA ILE A 366 -6.81 22.37 -11.68
C ILE A 366 -7.75 21.87 -10.57
N HIS A 367 -7.44 20.75 -9.93
CA HIS A 367 -7.76 20.60 -8.51
C HIS A 367 -6.57 19.93 -7.84
N ASN A 368 -5.72 20.77 -7.26
CA ASN A 368 -4.80 20.36 -6.21
C ASN A 368 -5.67 19.79 -5.08
N TYR A 369 -5.70 18.47 -4.94
CA TYR A 369 -6.11 17.86 -3.68
C TYR A 369 -4.87 17.85 -2.78
N ASN A 370 -4.83 18.86 -1.92
CA ASN A 370 -3.97 18.91 -0.73
C ASN A 370 -4.33 17.79 0.25
#